data_AF-A0A359H1X2-F1
#
_entry.id   AF-A0A359H1X2-F1
#
_cell.length_a   1.000
_cell.length_b   1.000
_cell.length_c   1.000
_cell.angle_alpha   90.00
_cell.angle_beta   90.00
_cell.angle_gamma   90.00
#
_symmetry.space_group_name_H-M   'P 1'
#
loop_
_entity.id
_entity.type
_entity.pdbx_description
1 polymer ?
#
loop_
_entity_poly.entity_id
_entity_poly.type
_entity_poly.pdbx_seq_one_letter_code
_entity_poly.pdbx_strand_id
1 'polypeptide(L)'
;MKWQTKVDSGVSQFKISYNDKILFLGSCFAQEIGEIMAQMGFDVSVNPFGVLYNPASIALSLEKLSTPVPFLEEGIILNGDIYKSLSHSSEFSDMTKHGLLKKINESLEKSSAFFSTAGWISITLGTSWIYRIKSSGRVVANCHKLRSDSFTRENMSVKEIISILSTCIDANPQKKWIFNVSPVRYMKDGANGSQLSKARLMLALEELVQKYPNTVYFPSYEIVMDELRDYRFYAHDMIHVSKETTEYIWERFAEFILSADSHTLLGDYKKLTLMKKHRPMFPESNEFIDFEAKIKELEGDIAKKRFKSL
;
A
#
# COMPACT_ATOMS: atom_id res chain seq x y z
N MET A 1 -11.78 -23.34 -25.86
CA MET A 1 -11.13 -22.04 -26.16
C MET A 1 -10.64 -21.46 -24.83
N LYS A 2 -9.36 -21.09 -24.73
CA LYS A 2 -8.76 -20.51 -23.50
C LYS A 2 -8.81 -18.99 -23.62
N TRP A 3 -9.61 -18.32 -22.79
CA TRP A 3 -9.85 -16.87 -22.87
C TRP A 3 -8.87 -16.02 -22.06
N GLN A 4 -8.09 -16.65 -21.18
CA GLN A 4 -7.12 -16.00 -20.30
C GLN A 4 -5.88 -16.86 -20.15
N THR A 5 -4.71 -16.23 -20.12
CA THR A 5 -3.46 -16.85 -19.70
C THR A 5 -3.17 -16.37 -18.28
N LYS A 6 -3.31 -17.28 -17.31
CA LYS A 6 -3.02 -16.97 -15.90
C LYS A 6 -1.55 -16.61 -15.77
N VAL A 7 -1.25 -15.46 -15.17
CA VAL A 7 0.11 -15.06 -14.81
C VAL A 7 0.54 -15.89 -13.62
N ASP A 8 1.71 -16.52 -13.76
CA ASP A 8 2.31 -17.27 -12.65
C ASP A 8 2.80 -16.28 -11.58
N SER A 9 2.18 -16.35 -10.41
CA SER A 9 2.61 -15.59 -9.23
C SER A 9 3.67 -16.32 -8.43
N GLY A 10 3.95 -17.59 -8.75
CA GLY A 10 4.68 -18.50 -7.89
C GLY A 10 4.01 -18.69 -6.53
N VAL A 11 4.80 -19.19 -5.58
CA VAL A 11 4.46 -19.29 -4.16
C VAL A 11 5.55 -18.59 -3.39
N SER A 12 5.17 -17.65 -2.51
CA SER A 12 6.16 -16.99 -1.67
C SER A 12 6.81 -17.98 -0.71
N GLN A 13 8.14 -17.90 -0.60
CA GLN A 13 8.93 -18.63 0.39
C GLN A 13 8.62 -18.20 1.83
N PHE A 14 8.06 -17.00 2.01
CA PHE A 14 7.60 -16.51 3.30
C PHE A 14 6.08 -16.42 3.34
N LYS A 15 5.50 -16.78 4.48
CA LYS A 15 4.05 -16.76 4.67
C LYS A 15 3.63 -15.76 5.74
N ILE A 16 2.63 -14.94 5.40
CA ILE A 16 1.93 -14.06 6.34
C ILE A 16 0.87 -14.87 7.09
N SER A 17 0.79 -14.59 8.38
CA SER A 17 -0.24 -15.06 9.29
C SER A 17 -1.04 -13.91 9.89
N TYR A 18 -2.11 -14.24 10.60
CA TYR A 18 -2.89 -13.26 11.37
C TYR A 18 -2.18 -12.68 12.60
N ASN A 19 -1.02 -13.22 12.96
CA ASN A 19 -0.17 -12.72 14.04
C ASN A 19 0.90 -11.74 13.55
N ASP A 20 1.06 -11.63 12.22
CA ASP A 20 2.01 -10.71 11.62
C ASP A 20 1.46 -9.29 11.55
N LYS A 21 2.36 -8.32 11.77
CA LYS A 21 2.12 -6.90 11.56
C LYS A 21 2.72 -6.45 10.25
N ILE A 22 1.92 -5.78 9.41
CA ILE A 22 2.30 -5.44 8.04
C ILE A 22 2.14 -3.94 7.80
N LEU A 23 3.22 -3.28 7.39
CA LEU A 23 3.18 -1.90 6.92
C LEU A 23 3.05 -1.87 5.41
N PHE A 24 2.02 -1.22 4.89
CA PHE A 24 1.84 -0.93 3.46
C PHE A 24 2.29 0.49 3.13
N LEU A 25 3.11 0.62 2.10
CA LEU A 25 3.59 1.89 1.55
C LEU A 25 3.49 1.85 0.03
N GLY A 26 2.92 2.88 -0.59
CA GLY A 26 2.93 2.94 -2.04
C GLY A 26 1.78 3.71 -2.67
N SER A 27 1.50 3.34 -3.92
CA SER A 27 0.40 3.87 -4.73
C SER A 27 -0.99 3.65 -4.10
N CYS A 28 -2.05 4.22 -4.69
CA CYS A 28 -3.43 3.95 -4.28
C CYS A 28 -3.75 2.44 -4.29
N PHE A 29 -3.12 1.67 -5.17
CA PHE A 29 -3.29 0.21 -5.18
C PHE A 29 -2.77 -0.45 -3.89
N ALA A 30 -1.67 0.05 -3.32
CA ALA A 30 -1.17 -0.41 -2.01
C ALA A 30 -2.20 -0.11 -0.91
N GLN A 31 -2.85 1.06 -1.01
CA GLN A 31 -3.88 1.47 -0.07
C GLN A 31 -5.09 0.53 -0.13
N GLU A 32 -5.61 0.26 -1.32
CA GLU A 32 -6.77 -0.61 -1.49
C GLU A 32 -6.49 -2.04 -0.97
N ILE A 33 -5.33 -2.63 -1.30
CA ILE A 33 -4.95 -3.96 -0.80
C ILE A 33 -4.79 -3.94 0.73
N GLY A 34 -4.13 -2.92 1.28
CA GLY A 34 -3.98 -2.77 2.73
C GLY A 34 -5.33 -2.61 3.45
N GLU A 35 -6.24 -1.84 2.89
CA GLU A 35 -7.61 -1.66 3.43
C GLU A 35 -8.43 -2.95 3.35
N ILE A 36 -8.29 -3.74 2.28
CA ILE A 36 -8.89 -5.07 2.20
C ILE A 36 -8.32 -5.97 3.30
N MET A 37 -7.00 -5.98 3.53
CA MET A 37 -6.39 -6.75 4.62
C MET A 37 -6.90 -6.33 5.99
N ALA A 38 -7.02 -5.02 6.25
CA ALA A 38 -7.60 -4.50 7.48
C ALA A 38 -9.04 -4.97 7.68
N GLN A 39 -9.87 -4.92 6.62
CA GLN A 39 -11.25 -5.42 6.65
C GLN A 39 -11.31 -6.94 6.88
N MET A 40 -10.34 -7.69 6.37
CA MET A 40 -10.18 -9.12 6.62
C MET A 40 -9.52 -9.43 7.97
N GLY A 41 -9.33 -8.42 8.82
CA GLY A 41 -8.89 -8.54 10.21
C GLY A 41 -7.39 -8.46 10.45
N PHE A 42 -6.54 -8.44 9.43
CA PHE A 42 -5.08 -8.40 9.61
C PHE A 42 -4.63 -7.14 10.35
N ASP A 43 -3.55 -7.24 11.13
CA ASP A 43 -2.95 -6.10 11.82
C ASP A 43 -2.05 -5.33 10.85
N VAL A 44 -2.59 -4.25 10.28
CA VAL A 44 -1.93 -3.49 9.22
C VAL A 44 -1.89 -1.99 9.54
N SER A 45 -0.82 -1.34 9.06
CA SER A 45 -0.75 0.11 8.93
C SER A 45 -0.60 0.45 7.46
N VAL A 46 -1.36 1.41 6.96
CA VAL A 46 -1.46 1.69 5.52
C VAL A 46 -1.11 3.15 5.26
N ASN A 47 -0.09 3.38 4.44
CA ASN A 47 0.32 4.68 3.94
C ASN A 47 0.32 5.80 5.02
N PRO A 48 1.18 5.71 6.05
CA PRO A 48 1.18 6.68 7.16
C PRO A 48 1.54 8.12 6.77
N PHE A 49 2.13 8.32 5.58
CA PHE A 49 2.40 9.63 4.96
C PHE A 49 1.46 9.91 3.77
N GLY A 50 0.49 9.04 3.58
CA GLY A 50 -0.39 8.98 2.44
C GLY A 50 0.23 8.29 1.24
N VAL A 51 -0.50 8.30 0.12
CA VAL A 51 -0.07 7.62 -1.10
C VAL A 51 1.25 8.21 -1.64
N LEU A 52 2.27 7.36 -1.75
CA LEU A 52 3.60 7.67 -2.27
C LEU A 52 3.93 6.76 -3.46
N TYR A 53 4.20 7.33 -4.63
CA TYR A 53 4.32 6.53 -5.85
C TYR A 53 5.74 6.11 -6.22
N ASN A 54 6.77 6.81 -5.73
CA ASN A 54 8.14 6.64 -6.20
C ASN A 54 9.08 6.13 -5.11
N PRO A 55 10.17 5.44 -5.49
CA PRO A 55 11.12 4.86 -4.54
C PRO A 55 11.72 5.86 -3.55
N ALA A 56 12.08 7.07 -4.00
CA ALA A 56 12.73 8.05 -3.15
C ALA A 56 11.81 8.62 -2.07
N SER A 57 10.56 8.94 -2.40
CA SER A 57 9.58 9.40 -1.40
C SER A 57 9.29 8.29 -0.38
N ILE A 58 9.17 7.04 -0.82
CA ILE A 58 8.96 5.90 0.09
C ILE A 58 10.17 5.70 1.01
N ALA A 59 11.39 5.76 0.48
CA ALA A 59 12.60 5.65 1.29
C ALA A 59 12.70 6.74 2.37
N LEU A 60 12.38 7.99 2.03
CA LEU A 60 12.31 9.09 3.00
C LEU A 60 11.26 8.84 4.11
N SER A 61 10.13 8.22 3.74
CA SER A 61 9.10 7.85 4.73
C SER A 61 9.58 6.76 5.68
N LEU A 62 10.30 5.75 5.17
CA LEU A 62 10.90 4.68 5.98
C LEU A 62 12.01 5.20 6.91
N GLU A 63 12.84 6.12 6.42
CA GLU A 63 13.83 6.82 7.26
C GLU A 63 13.14 7.55 8.41
N LYS A 64 12.06 8.29 8.13
CA LYS A 64 11.25 8.96 9.16
C LYS A 64 10.62 7.99 10.16
N LEU A 65 10.14 6.83 9.73
CA LEU A 65 9.60 5.82 10.64
C LEU A 65 10.68 5.18 11.52
N SER A 66 11.89 5.02 10.97
CA SER A 66 13.04 4.43 11.68
C SER A 66 13.63 5.41 12.70
N THR A 67 13.60 6.71 12.40
CA THR A 67 14.09 7.77 13.29
C THR A 67 13.04 8.88 13.35
N PRO A 68 12.04 8.77 14.26
CA PRO A 68 10.86 9.63 14.29
C PRO A 68 11.17 11.02 14.84
N VAL A 69 11.95 11.80 14.09
CA VAL A 69 12.15 13.24 14.36
C VAL A 69 10.87 13.97 13.93
N PRO A 70 10.20 14.71 14.84
CA PRO A 70 8.98 15.44 14.52
C PRO A 70 9.15 16.38 13.32
N PHE A 71 8.10 16.50 12.54
CA PHE A 71 7.96 17.55 11.54
C PHE A 71 7.83 18.89 12.26
N LEU A 72 8.66 19.82 11.79
CA LEU A 72 8.66 21.21 12.22
C LEU A 72 7.98 22.07 11.13
N GLU A 73 7.92 23.39 11.33
CA GLU A 73 7.27 24.28 10.37
C GLU A 73 7.98 24.27 9.00
N GLU A 74 9.26 23.90 8.95
CA GLU A 74 10.01 23.77 7.71
C GLU A 74 9.45 22.66 6.83
N GLY A 75 9.04 23.02 5.61
CA GLY A 75 8.42 22.08 4.66
C GLY A 75 6.89 22.04 4.71
N ILE A 76 6.27 22.80 5.63
CA ILE A 76 4.86 23.15 5.55
C ILE A 76 4.70 24.29 4.54
N ILE A 77 3.74 24.12 3.63
CA ILE A 77 3.39 25.09 2.61
C ILE A 77 1.93 25.52 2.76
N LEU A 78 1.64 26.77 2.42
CA LEU A 78 0.28 27.28 2.30
C LEU A 78 -0.08 27.32 0.81
N ASN A 79 -1.21 26.71 0.43
CA ASN A 79 -1.76 26.81 -0.92
C ASN A 79 -3.24 27.17 -0.85
N GLY A 80 -3.56 28.43 -1.20
CA GLY A 80 -4.85 29.04 -0.84
C GLY A 80 -4.96 29.16 0.67
N ASP A 81 -6.06 28.66 1.24
CA ASP A 81 -6.32 28.68 2.69
C ASP A 81 -5.90 27.38 3.40
N ILE A 82 -5.26 26.45 2.68
CA ILE A 82 -4.98 25.11 3.16
C ILE A 82 -3.47 24.91 3.33
N TYR A 83 -3.06 24.54 4.54
CA TYR A 83 -1.71 24.09 4.86
C TYR A 83 -1.50 22.65 4.42
N LYS A 84 -0.32 22.35 3.85
CA LYS A 84 0.06 21.03 3.35
C LYS A 84 1.53 20.74 3.64
N SER A 85 1.90 19.46 3.63
CA SER A 85 3.30 19.02 3.81
C SER A 85 3.85 18.46 2.50
N LEU A 86 5.02 18.94 2.07
CA LEU A 86 5.70 18.41 0.87
C LEU A 86 6.14 16.94 1.01
N SER A 87 6.18 16.42 2.24
CA SER A 87 6.52 15.02 2.55
C SER A 87 5.30 14.09 2.59
N HIS A 88 4.08 14.62 2.43
CA HIS A 88 2.85 13.84 2.54
C HIS A 88 1.96 13.97 1.30
N SER A 89 1.03 13.03 1.14
CA SER A 89 -0.05 13.10 0.14
C SER A 89 -1.01 14.26 0.43
N SER A 90 -1.92 14.55 -0.51
CA SER A 90 -2.89 15.64 -0.37
C SER A 90 -3.93 15.43 0.74
N GLU A 91 -4.08 14.23 1.31
CA GLU A 91 -4.98 13.98 2.45
C GLU A 91 -4.43 14.55 3.77
N PHE A 92 -3.12 14.84 3.83
CA PHE A 92 -2.47 15.52 4.94
C PHE A 92 -2.48 17.02 4.71
N SER A 93 -3.64 17.59 4.99
CA SER A 93 -3.90 19.01 4.90
C SER A 93 -4.79 19.50 6.05
N ASP A 94 -4.66 20.77 6.42
CA ASP A 94 -5.46 21.41 7.46
C ASP A 94 -5.64 22.92 7.16
N MET A 95 -6.69 23.54 7.69
CA MET A 95 -6.90 24.99 7.58
C MET A 95 -5.93 25.79 8.46
N THR A 96 -5.27 25.13 9.40
CA THR A 96 -4.32 25.72 10.34
C THR A 96 -2.98 25.00 10.28
N LYS A 97 -1.89 25.76 10.35
CA LYS A 97 -0.53 25.19 10.42
C LYS A 97 -0.38 24.23 11.61
N HIS A 98 -0.88 24.66 12.77
CA HIS A 98 -0.82 23.86 14.00
C HIS A 98 -1.61 22.55 13.88
N GLY A 99 -2.83 22.59 13.34
CA GLY A 99 -3.63 21.38 13.10
C GLY A 99 -2.93 20.39 12.18
N LEU A 100 -2.31 20.88 11.09
CA LEU A 100 -1.53 20.03 10.20
C LEU A 100 -0.33 19.40 10.92
N LEU A 101 0.47 20.20 11.65
CA LEU A 101 1.65 19.71 12.36
C LEU A 101 1.29 18.66 13.40
N LYS A 102 0.19 18.88 14.14
CA LYS A 102 -0.34 17.90 15.08
C LYS A 102 -0.71 16.61 14.35
N LYS A 103 -1.52 16.69 13.29
CA LYS A 103 -1.97 15.54 12.50
C LYS A 103 -0.81 14.68 11.96
N ILE A 104 0.20 15.31 11.35
CA ILE A 104 1.33 14.57 10.75
C ILE A 104 2.26 13.97 11.82
N ASN A 105 2.45 14.65 12.95
CA ASN A 105 3.31 14.15 14.03
C ASN A 105 2.64 13.03 14.83
N GLU A 106 1.33 13.11 15.09
CA GLU A 106 0.57 12.00 15.68
C GLU A 106 0.59 10.76 14.76
N SER A 107 0.45 10.96 13.44
CA SER A 107 0.58 9.88 12.46
C SER A 107 1.98 9.27 12.50
N LEU A 108 3.03 10.10 12.52
CA LEU A 108 4.43 9.66 12.59
C LEU A 108 4.71 8.83 13.86
N GLU A 109 4.29 9.31 15.03
CA GLU A 109 4.51 8.63 16.30
C GLU A 109 3.85 7.25 16.32
N LYS A 110 2.54 7.19 16.01
CA LYS A 110 1.79 5.93 15.94
C LYS A 110 2.41 4.96 14.94
N SER A 111 2.79 5.47 13.77
CA SER A 111 3.28 4.64 12.67
C SER A 111 4.72 4.18 12.89
N SER A 112 5.56 4.97 13.55
CA SER A 112 6.90 4.56 13.96
C SER A 112 6.83 3.44 15.01
N ALA A 113 5.93 3.56 16.00
CA ALA A 113 5.69 2.50 16.97
C ALA A 113 5.15 1.21 16.31
N PHE A 114 4.30 1.33 15.29
CA PHE A 114 3.88 0.17 14.50
C PHE A 114 5.06 -0.42 13.72
N PHE A 115 5.82 0.42 12.99
CA PHE A 115 6.95 0.02 12.16
C PHE A 115 8.03 -0.70 12.96
N SER A 116 8.31 -0.29 14.20
CA SER A 116 9.32 -0.97 15.03
C SER A 116 8.96 -2.43 15.32
N THR A 117 7.67 -2.74 15.48
CA THR A 117 7.15 -4.09 15.73
C THR A 117 6.69 -4.83 14.47
N ALA A 118 6.58 -4.15 13.33
CA ALA A 118 6.17 -4.75 12.06
C ALA A 118 7.23 -5.73 11.55
N GLY A 119 6.83 -6.99 11.32
CA GLY A 119 7.69 -8.00 10.69
C GLY A 119 7.72 -7.88 9.16
N TRP A 120 6.72 -7.21 8.58
CA TRP A 120 6.51 -7.15 7.14
C TRP A 120 6.35 -5.72 6.63
N ILE A 121 7.02 -5.43 5.51
CA ILE A 121 6.87 -4.18 4.77
C ILE A 121 6.45 -4.52 3.33
N SER A 122 5.33 -3.97 2.89
CA SER A 122 4.82 -4.11 1.53
C SER A 122 4.96 -2.78 0.79
N ILE A 123 5.70 -2.78 -0.32
CA ILE A 123 5.99 -1.60 -1.15
C ILE A 123 5.39 -1.77 -2.54
N THR A 124 4.46 -0.88 -2.88
CA THR A 124 3.86 -0.79 -4.22
C THR A 124 4.34 0.46 -4.96
N LEU A 125 5.26 0.28 -5.90
CA LEU A 125 5.83 1.36 -6.70
C LEU A 125 4.94 1.70 -7.89
N GLY A 126 4.62 2.97 -8.10
CA GLY A 126 3.78 3.44 -9.21
C GLY A 126 4.55 4.16 -10.32
N THR A 127 5.67 4.79 -9.99
CA THR A 127 6.48 5.55 -10.95
C THR A 127 7.94 5.68 -10.52
N SER A 128 8.83 5.80 -11.48
CA SER A 128 10.25 6.14 -11.32
C SER A 128 10.50 7.64 -11.43
N TRP A 129 9.45 8.43 -11.73
CA TRP A 129 9.54 9.88 -11.74
C TRP A 129 9.52 10.45 -10.33
N ILE A 130 10.43 11.38 -10.08
CA ILE A 130 10.48 12.14 -8.84
C ILE A 130 10.43 13.64 -9.13
N TYR A 131 10.07 14.39 -8.10
CA TYR A 131 10.10 15.84 -8.11
C TYR A 131 11.03 16.31 -7.01
N ARG A 132 11.93 17.24 -7.34
CA ARG A 132 12.77 17.94 -6.39
C ARG A 132 12.35 19.40 -6.30
N ILE A 133 12.22 19.93 -5.09
CA ILE A 133 12.01 21.36 -4.94
C ILE A 133 13.33 22.09 -5.22
N LYS A 134 13.33 23.06 -6.13
CA LYS A 134 14.57 23.73 -6.59
C LYS A 134 15.29 24.48 -5.46
N SER A 135 14.56 25.01 -4.49
CA SER A 135 15.13 25.77 -3.38
C SER A 135 16.03 24.96 -2.46
N SER A 136 15.85 23.63 -2.37
CA SER A 136 16.65 22.78 -1.49
C SER A 136 17.21 21.50 -2.14
N GLY A 137 16.80 21.19 -3.37
CA GLY A 137 17.16 19.94 -4.07
C GLY A 137 16.52 18.67 -3.47
N ARG A 138 15.71 18.81 -2.42
CA ARG A 138 15.06 17.68 -1.74
C ARG A 138 13.95 17.09 -2.59
N VAL A 139 13.86 15.76 -2.58
CA VAL A 139 12.71 15.04 -3.15
C VAL A 139 11.46 15.38 -2.35
N VAL A 140 10.35 15.60 -3.05
CA VAL A 140 9.03 15.83 -2.45
C VAL A 140 8.09 14.67 -2.80
N ALA A 141 7.22 14.33 -1.87
CA ALA A 141 6.17 13.34 -2.08
C ALA A 141 5.08 13.85 -3.01
N ASN A 142 4.72 15.13 -2.86
CA ASN A 142 3.65 15.75 -3.62
C ASN A 142 3.94 17.25 -3.83
N CYS A 143 3.76 17.73 -5.07
CA CYS A 143 3.94 19.14 -5.41
C CYS A 143 2.74 20.01 -5.01
N HIS A 144 1.61 19.41 -4.60
CA HIS A 144 0.40 20.07 -4.09
C HIS A 144 -0.16 21.17 -4.99
N LYS A 145 -0.07 20.98 -6.31
CA LYS A 145 -0.47 21.97 -7.34
C LYS A 145 0.24 23.32 -7.22
N LEU A 146 1.39 23.38 -6.55
CA LEU A 146 2.29 24.53 -6.63
C LEU A 146 2.80 24.72 -8.06
N ARG A 147 3.32 25.91 -8.36
CA ARG A 147 3.84 26.24 -9.69
C ARG A 147 4.92 25.24 -10.11
N SER A 148 4.82 24.76 -11.35
CA SER A 148 5.72 23.72 -11.88
C SER A 148 7.18 24.18 -11.99
N ASP A 149 7.42 25.49 -12.12
CA ASP A 149 8.75 26.10 -12.17
C ASP A 149 9.52 26.00 -10.85
N SER A 150 8.83 25.78 -9.72
CA SER A 150 9.44 25.52 -8.40
C SER A 150 10.06 24.13 -8.27
N PHE A 151 9.80 23.21 -9.21
CA PHE A 151 10.26 21.84 -9.13
C PHE A 151 11.09 21.44 -10.34
N THR A 152 12.07 20.58 -10.10
CA THR A 152 12.74 19.80 -11.14
C THR A 152 12.13 18.42 -11.16
N ARG A 153 11.70 17.98 -12.34
CA ARG A 153 11.16 16.63 -12.54
C ARG A 153 12.23 15.78 -13.21
N GLU A 154 12.56 14.65 -12.61
CA GLU A 154 13.59 13.75 -13.10
C GLU A 154 13.14 12.29 -12.98
N ASN A 155 13.70 11.43 -13.83
CA ASN A 155 13.43 10.00 -13.80
C ASN A 155 14.59 9.30 -13.11
N MET A 156 14.32 8.52 -12.09
CA MET A 156 15.33 7.71 -11.42
C MET A 156 15.84 6.61 -12.36
N SER A 157 17.14 6.47 -12.45
CA SER A 157 17.78 5.32 -13.07
C SER A 157 17.56 4.06 -12.24
N VAL A 158 17.68 2.89 -12.90
CA VAL A 158 17.59 1.58 -12.23
C VAL A 158 18.58 1.48 -11.05
N LYS A 159 19.82 1.97 -11.24
CA LYS A 159 20.86 1.98 -10.19
C LYS A 159 20.49 2.83 -8.98
N GLU A 160 19.89 4.00 -9.18
CA GLU A 160 19.44 4.86 -8.07
C GLU A 160 18.30 4.20 -7.28
N ILE A 161 17.37 3.53 -7.97
CA ILE A 161 16.27 2.80 -7.33
C ILE A 161 16.82 1.64 -6.49
N ILE A 162 17.74 0.85 -7.04
CA ILE A 162 18.39 -0.25 -6.31
C ILE A 162 19.14 0.30 -5.09
N SER A 163 19.93 1.36 -5.28
CA SER A 163 20.72 1.94 -4.20
C SER A 163 19.84 2.42 -3.05
N ILE A 164 18.77 3.16 -3.33
CA ILE A 164 17.95 3.74 -2.26
C ILE A 164 17.13 2.69 -1.52
N LEU A 165 16.59 1.69 -2.22
CA LEU A 165 15.83 0.61 -1.60
C LEU A 165 16.75 -0.38 -0.88
N SER A 166 17.97 -0.63 -1.38
CA SER A 166 19.00 -1.41 -0.68
C SER A 166 19.28 -0.81 0.70
N THR A 167 19.49 0.51 0.79
CA THR A 167 19.70 1.18 2.08
C THR A 167 18.54 0.95 3.05
N CYS A 168 17.29 0.97 2.58
CA CYS A 168 16.13 0.69 3.43
C CYS A 168 16.09 -0.76 3.94
N ILE A 169 16.42 -1.73 3.07
CA ILE A 169 16.47 -3.16 3.41
C ILE A 169 17.64 -3.43 4.37
N ASP A 170 18.83 -2.92 4.07
CA ASP A 170 20.04 -3.07 4.88
C ASP A 170 19.88 -2.48 6.28
N ALA A 171 19.13 -1.39 6.42
CA ALA A 171 18.81 -0.78 7.71
C ALA A 171 17.78 -1.59 8.52
N ASN A 172 17.04 -2.52 7.90
CA ASN A 172 16.01 -3.32 8.56
C ASN A 172 16.08 -4.81 8.12
N PRO A 173 17.21 -5.49 8.35
CA PRO A 173 17.44 -6.85 7.84
C PRO A 173 16.52 -7.90 8.49
N GLN A 174 15.98 -7.60 9.67
CA GLN A 174 15.04 -8.45 10.39
C GLN A 174 13.63 -8.48 9.77
N LYS A 175 13.31 -7.51 8.90
CA LYS A 175 11.98 -7.39 8.27
C LYS A 175 11.93 -8.18 6.97
N LYS A 176 10.75 -8.67 6.63
CA LYS A 176 10.45 -9.26 5.31
C LYS A 176 9.83 -8.21 4.41
N TRP A 177 10.21 -8.22 3.15
CA TRP A 177 9.80 -7.20 2.18
C TRP A 177 9.03 -7.81 1.03
N ILE A 178 7.89 -7.21 0.71
CA ILE A 178 7.08 -7.55 -0.44
C ILE A 178 7.14 -6.37 -1.38
N PHE A 179 7.62 -6.59 -2.60
CA PHE A 179 7.65 -5.58 -3.64
C PHE A 179 6.63 -5.90 -4.72
N ASN A 180 5.97 -4.87 -5.24
CA ASN A 180 5.20 -4.99 -6.46
C ASN A 180 5.16 -3.66 -7.22
N VAL A 181 4.76 -3.73 -8.49
CA VAL A 181 4.52 -2.56 -9.34
C VAL A 181 3.01 -2.34 -9.46
N SER A 182 2.59 -1.10 -9.29
CA SER A 182 1.18 -0.72 -9.35
C SER A 182 0.61 -0.95 -10.76
N PRO A 183 -0.57 -1.58 -10.89
CA PRO A 183 -1.28 -1.71 -12.17
C PRO A 183 -1.83 -0.37 -12.69
N VAL A 184 -1.90 0.66 -11.84
CA VAL A 184 -2.46 1.97 -12.21
C VAL A 184 -1.63 2.63 -13.33
N ARG A 185 -2.33 3.10 -14.36
CA ARG A 185 -1.69 3.71 -15.54
C ARG A 185 -1.36 5.18 -15.29
N TYR A 186 -0.08 5.51 -15.22
CA TYR A 186 0.34 6.91 -15.17
C TYR A 186 0.31 7.51 -16.59
N MET A 187 -0.83 8.06 -16.99
CA MET A 187 -1.07 8.52 -18.37
C MET A 187 -0.57 9.94 -18.67
N LYS A 188 -0.08 10.68 -17.67
CA LYS A 188 0.44 12.05 -17.86
C LYS A 188 1.60 12.12 -18.87
N ASP A 189 2.39 11.05 -18.98
CA ASP A 189 3.50 10.92 -19.95
C ASP A 189 3.13 10.03 -21.15
N GLY A 190 1.84 9.77 -21.35
CA GLY A 190 1.35 8.78 -22.30
C GLY A 190 1.66 7.33 -21.90
N ALA A 191 1.13 6.40 -22.68
CA ALA A 191 1.29 4.97 -22.43
C ALA A 191 2.77 4.54 -22.46
N ASN A 192 3.55 5.02 -23.44
CA ASN A 192 4.97 4.70 -23.54
C ASN A 192 5.78 5.19 -22.32
N GLY A 193 5.55 6.42 -21.87
CA GLY A 193 6.22 6.94 -20.67
C GLY A 193 5.87 6.15 -19.41
N SER A 194 4.60 5.74 -19.27
CA SER A 194 4.15 4.87 -18.19
C SER A 194 4.88 3.52 -18.20
N GLN A 195 4.99 2.90 -19.38
CA GLN A 195 5.66 1.61 -19.59
C GLN A 195 7.15 1.69 -19.28
N LEU A 196 7.85 2.71 -19.81
CA LEU A 196 9.27 2.92 -19.55
C LEU A 196 9.55 3.18 -18.07
N SER A 197 8.65 3.87 -17.37
CA SER A 197 8.77 4.08 -15.93
C SER A 197 8.64 2.77 -15.16
N LYS A 198 7.61 1.97 -15.46
CA LYS A 198 7.39 0.67 -14.81
C LYS A 198 8.48 -0.34 -15.13
N ALA A 199 9.00 -0.36 -16.36
CA ALA A 199 10.13 -1.20 -16.75
C ALA A 199 11.36 -0.93 -15.88
N ARG A 200 11.67 0.33 -15.56
CA ARG A 200 12.78 0.66 -14.65
C ARG A 200 12.54 0.13 -13.24
N LEU A 201 11.31 0.24 -12.73
CA LEU A 201 10.95 -0.28 -11.42
C LEU A 201 11.09 -1.81 -11.40
N MET A 202 10.55 -2.51 -12.40
CA MET A 202 10.64 -3.97 -12.50
C MET A 202 12.10 -4.45 -12.57
N LEU A 203 12.94 -3.84 -13.40
CA LEU A 203 14.37 -4.16 -13.47
C LEU A 203 15.09 -3.97 -12.13
N ALA A 204 14.78 -2.88 -11.42
CA ALA A 204 15.37 -2.62 -10.11
C ALA A 204 14.90 -3.62 -9.05
N LEU A 205 13.60 -3.94 -9.04
CA LEU A 205 13.01 -4.89 -8.11
C LEU A 205 13.50 -6.32 -8.33
N GLU A 206 13.70 -6.72 -9.59
CA GLU A 206 14.30 -8.02 -9.92
C GLU A 206 15.70 -8.16 -9.30
N GLU A 207 16.57 -7.15 -9.47
CA GLU A 207 17.92 -7.17 -8.90
C GLU A 207 17.89 -7.17 -7.36
N LEU A 208 16.98 -6.40 -6.75
CA LEU A 208 16.81 -6.40 -5.29
C LEU A 208 16.35 -7.76 -4.77
N VAL A 209 15.41 -8.41 -5.44
CA VAL A 209 14.90 -9.72 -5.03
C VAL A 209 15.93 -10.82 -5.16
N GLN A 210 16.78 -10.76 -6.19
CA GLN A 210 17.92 -11.68 -6.31
C GLN A 210 19.00 -11.42 -5.24
N LYS A 211 19.23 -10.15 -4.89
CA LYS A 211 20.27 -9.75 -3.92
C LYS A 211 19.87 -10.07 -2.48
N TYR A 212 18.59 -9.90 -2.11
CA TYR A 212 18.14 -9.94 -0.72
C TYR A 212 17.19 -11.12 -0.45
N PRO A 213 17.61 -12.11 0.36
CA PRO A 213 16.82 -13.33 0.57
C PRO A 213 15.53 -13.08 1.37
N ASN A 214 15.43 -11.99 2.14
CA ASN A 214 14.25 -11.58 2.91
C ASN A 214 13.24 -10.77 2.09
N THR A 215 13.31 -10.80 0.76
CA THR A 215 12.44 -10.05 -0.14
C THR A 215 11.72 -10.97 -1.11
N VAL A 216 10.53 -10.57 -1.57
CA VAL A 216 9.75 -11.28 -2.58
C VAL A 216 9.05 -10.29 -3.51
N TYR A 217 8.86 -10.68 -4.77
CA TYR A 217 8.09 -9.92 -5.75
C TYR A 217 6.70 -10.53 -5.95
N PHE A 218 5.66 -9.69 -5.95
CA PHE A 218 4.31 -10.10 -6.35
C PHE A 218 3.92 -9.41 -7.67
N PRO A 219 3.56 -10.16 -8.73
CA PRO A 219 3.38 -9.60 -10.07
C PRO A 219 1.99 -8.97 -10.30
N SER A 220 1.61 -7.98 -9.47
CA SER A 220 0.31 -7.31 -9.60
C SER A 220 0.13 -6.55 -10.91
N TYR A 221 1.21 -5.97 -11.45
CA TYR A 221 1.18 -5.23 -12.70
C TYR A 221 0.92 -6.16 -13.88
N GLU A 222 1.65 -7.27 -13.92
CA GLU A 222 1.60 -8.29 -14.95
C GLU A 222 0.25 -9.01 -14.93
N ILE A 223 -0.31 -9.34 -13.76
CA ILE A 223 -1.68 -9.88 -13.68
C ILE A 223 -2.67 -8.96 -14.41
N VAL A 224 -2.59 -7.64 -14.21
CA VAL A 224 -3.52 -6.73 -14.90
C VAL A 224 -3.20 -6.60 -16.39
N MET A 225 -1.93 -6.50 -16.76
CA MET A 225 -1.56 -6.30 -18.16
C MET A 225 -1.66 -7.55 -19.02
N ASP A 226 -1.47 -8.74 -18.44
CA ASP A 226 -1.35 -10.01 -19.16
C ASP A 226 -2.49 -10.99 -18.91
N GLU A 227 -3.12 -10.98 -17.73
CA GLU A 227 -4.25 -11.85 -17.43
C GLU A 227 -5.59 -11.12 -17.58
N LEU A 228 -5.65 -9.85 -17.16
CA LEU A 228 -6.84 -8.99 -17.17
C LEU A 228 -6.75 -7.88 -18.23
N ARG A 229 -6.42 -8.25 -19.47
CA ARG A 229 -6.02 -7.31 -20.54
C ARG A 229 -7.12 -6.37 -21.06
N ASP A 230 -8.38 -6.64 -20.72
CA ASP A 230 -9.56 -5.96 -21.27
C ASP A 230 -9.95 -4.71 -20.46
N TYR A 231 -10.48 -3.67 -21.14
CA TYR A 231 -10.95 -2.46 -20.50
C TYR A 231 -12.05 -2.65 -19.46
N ARG A 232 -12.80 -3.76 -19.53
CA ARG A 232 -13.80 -4.14 -18.51
C ARG A 232 -13.22 -4.26 -17.09
N PHE A 233 -11.91 -4.42 -16.97
CA PHE A 233 -11.19 -4.54 -15.70
C PHE A 233 -10.70 -3.18 -15.16
N TYR A 234 -11.01 -2.08 -15.86
CA TYR A 234 -10.67 -0.73 -15.43
C TYR A 234 -11.90 -0.02 -14.88
N ALA A 235 -11.68 0.92 -13.97
CA ALA A 235 -12.69 1.86 -13.52
C ALA A 235 -13.09 2.80 -14.66
N HIS A 236 -14.14 3.60 -14.45
CA HIS A 236 -14.67 4.52 -15.47
C HIS A 236 -13.64 5.52 -16.02
N ASP A 237 -12.57 5.83 -15.29
CA ASP A 237 -11.51 6.72 -15.75
C ASP A 237 -10.47 6.05 -16.66
N MET A 238 -10.58 4.74 -16.87
CA MET A 238 -9.71 3.92 -17.72
C MET A 238 -8.22 3.95 -17.31
N ILE A 239 -7.94 4.40 -16.08
CA ILE A 239 -6.61 4.57 -15.51
C ILE A 239 -6.45 3.67 -14.29
N HIS A 240 -7.43 3.68 -13.40
CA HIS A 240 -7.48 2.80 -12.23
C HIS A 240 -8.13 1.47 -12.61
N VAL A 241 -7.78 0.42 -11.87
CA VAL A 241 -8.47 -0.86 -11.98
C VAL A 241 -9.84 -0.79 -11.32
N SER A 242 -10.78 -1.63 -11.77
CA SER A 242 -12.09 -1.71 -11.13
C SER A 242 -11.99 -2.34 -9.73
N LYS A 243 -13.01 -2.16 -8.89
CA LYS A 243 -13.05 -2.77 -7.57
C LYS A 243 -12.98 -4.30 -7.63
N GLU A 244 -13.70 -4.90 -8.57
CA GLU A 244 -13.71 -6.34 -8.82
C GLU A 244 -12.31 -6.84 -9.24
N THR A 245 -11.57 -6.01 -9.97
CA THR A 245 -10.20 -6.29 -10.36
C THR A 245 -9.26 -6.21 -9.17
N THR A 246 -9.40 -5.21 -8.31
CA THR A 246 -8.66 -5.14 -7.04
C THR A 246 -8.96 -6.35 -6.15
N GLU A 247 -10.22 -6.74 -6.01
CA GLU A 247 -10.63 -7.94 -5.25
C GLU A 247 -10.00 -9.21 -5.86
N TYR A 248 -9.97 -9.33 -7.18
CA TYR A 248 -9.30 -10.44 -7.86
C TYR A 248 -7.80 -10.49 -7.54
N ILE A 249 -7.10 -9.35 -7.63
CA ILE A 249 -5.66 -9.31 -7.34
C ILE A 249 -5.40 -9.57 -5.85
N TRP A 250 -6.30 -9.13 -4.96
CA TRP A 250 -6.25 -9.51 -3.55
C TRP A 250 -6.32 -11.03 -3.36
N GLU A 251 -7.23 -11.75 -4.04
CA GLU A 251 -7.27 -13.21 -3.95
C GLU A 251 -5.97 -13.84 -4.45
N ARG A 252 -5.42 -13.36 -5.58
CA ARG A 252 -4.12 -13.80 -6.10
C ARG A 252 -2.99 -13.53 -5.11
N PHE A 253 -3.01 -12.38 -4.44
CA PHE A 253 -2.05 -12.02 -3.42
C PHE A 253 -2.16 -12.90 -2.18
N ALA A 254 -3.39 -13.18 -1.73
CA ALA A 254 -3.67 -14.07 -0.62
C ALA A 254 -3.13 -15.49 -0.90
N GLU A 255 -3.42 -16.06 -2.07
CA GLU A 255 -2.88 -17.34 -2.53
C GLU A 255 -1.34 -17.37 -2.51
N PHE A 256 -0.72 -16.27 -2.96
CA PHE A 256 0.73 -16.14 -3.01
C PHE A 256 1.37 -16.11 -1.62
N ILE A 257 0.82 -15.32 -0.69
CA ILE A 257 1.51 -14.93 0.55
C ILE A 257 0.97 -15.55 1.83
N LEU A 258 -0.29 -15.99 1.91
CA LEU A 258 -0.85 -16.42 3.19
C LEU A 258 -0.45 -17.87 3.54
N SER A 259 -0.35 -18.14 4.85
CA SER A 259 -0.25 -19.50 5.36
C SER A 259 -1.58 -20.27 5.18
N ALA A 260 -1.51 -21.60 5.17
CA ALA A 260 -2.71 -22.45 5.05
C ALA A 260 -3.74 -22.19 6.16
N ASP A 261 -3.30 -22.03 7.40
CA ASP A 261 -4.17 -21.71 8.54
C ASP A 261 -4.84 -20.35 8.37
N SER A 262 -4.10 -19.37 7.81
CA SER A 262 -4.64 -18.03 7.55
C SER A 262 -5.66 -18.01 6.42
N HIS A 263 -5.54 -18.90 5.43
CA HIS A 263 -6.60 -19.07 4.42
C HIS A 263 -7.91 -19.56 5.04
N THR A 264 -7.85 -20.44 6.04
CA THR A 264 -9.04 -20.91 6.75
C THR A 264 -9.70 -19.76 7.51
N LEU A 265 -8.92 -19.00 8.28
CA LEU A 265 -9.39 -17.82 9.01
C LEU A 265 -9.94 -16.73 8.07
N LEU A 266 -9.33 -16.54 6.91
CA LEU A 266 -9.79 -15.59 5.90
C LEU A 266 -11.22 -15.91 5.44
N GLY A 267 -11.59 -17.19 5.32
CA GLY A 267 -12.95 -17.62 5.01
C GLY A 267 -13.96 -17.15 6.06
N ASP A 268 -13.61 -17.27 7.35
CA ASP A 268 -14.46 -16.80 8.45
C ASP A 268 -14.59 -15.28 8.45
N TYR A 269 -13.50 -14.54 8.20
CA TYR A 269 -13.51 -13.08 8.10
C TYR A 269 -14.33 -12.57 6.92
N LYS A 270 -14.29 -13.25 5.77
CA LYS A 270 -15.15 -12.95 4.61
C LYS A 270 -16.62 -13.11 4.98
N LYS A 271 -16.98 -14.22 5.63
CA LYS A 271 -18.34 -14.48 6.12
C LYS A 271 -18.78 -13.41 7.11
N LEU A 272 -17.95 -13.09 8.10
CA LEU A 272 -18.23 -12.07 9.11
C LEU A 272 -18.44 -10.69 8.47
N THR A 273 -17.56 -10.30 7.55
CA THR A 273 -17.66 -9.01 6.83
C THR A 273 -18.95 -8.93 6.02
N LEU A 274 -19.36 -10.01 5.35
CA LEU A 274 -20.61 -10.06 4.62
C LEU A 274 -21.82 -9.93 5.56
N MET A 275 -21.81 -10.64 6.69
CA MET A 275 -22.88 -10.56 7.69
C MET A 275 -23.01 -9.14 8.25
N LYS A 276 -21.90 -8.47 8.57
CA LYS A 276 -21.89 -7.10 9.09
C LYS A 276 -22.32 -6.04 8.07
N LYS A 277 -22.22 -6.32 6.77
CA LYS A 277 -22.74 -5.44 5.71
C LYS A 277 -24.26 -5.51 5.56
N HIS A 278 -24.90 -6.56 6.09
CA HIS A 278 -26.34 -6.70 6.03
C HIS A 278 -27.02 -5.58 6.82
N ARG A 279 -27.88 -4.82 6.16
CA ARG A 279 -28.69 -3.76 6.79
C ARG A 279 -30.12 -4.28 6.98
N PRO A 280 -30.56 -4.57 8.21
CA PRO A 280 -31.93 -5.05 8.43
C PRO A 280 -32.96 -3.96 8.13
N MET A 281 -34.10 -4.34 7.55
CA MET A 281 -35.23 -3.43 7.40
C MET A 281 -36.02 -3.25 8.71
N PHE A 282 -36.00 -4.26 9.60
CA PHE A 282 -36.68 -4.24 10.90
C PHE A 282 -35.69 -4.67 12.00
N PRO A 283 -34.92 -3.73 12.59
CA PRO A 283 -33.90 -4.05 13.60
C PRO A 283 -34.45 -4.62 14.91
N GLU A 284 -35.75 -4.52 15.17
CA GLU A 284 -36.37 -5.03 16.40
C GLU A 284 -36.95 -6.45 16.25
N SER A 285 -36.84 -7.06 15.07
CA SER A 285 -37.38 -8.41 14.84
C SER A 285 -36.55 -9.47 15.57
N ASN A 286 -37.21 -10.54 16.03
CA ASN A 286 -36.52 -11.70 16.61
C ASN A 286 -35.52 -12.32 15.63
N GLU A 287 -35.83 -12.32 14.34
CA GLU A 287 -34.91 -12.80 13.29
C GLU A 287 -33.61 -11.99 13.24
N PHE A 288 -33.68 -10.68 13.45
CA PHE A 288 -32.48 -9.84 13.50
C PHE A 288 -31.68 -10.05 14.80
N ILE A 289 -32.36 -10.21 15.94
CA ILE A 289 -31.69 -10.55 17.22
C ILE A 289 -30.92 -11.88 17.10
N ASP A 290 -31.53 -12.91 16.51
CA ASP A 290 -30.88 -14.19 16.25
C ASP A 290 -29.70 -14.06 15.27
N PHE A 291 -29.83 -13.18 14.27
CA PHE A 291 -28.75 -12.88 13.34
C PHE A 291 -27.56 -12.19 14.03
N GLU A 292 -27.81 -11.23 14.92
CA GLU A 292 -26.76 -10.59 15.74
C GLU A 292 -26.07 -11.59 16.67
N ALA A 293 -26.82 -12.52 17.27
CA ALA A 293 -26.24 -13.59 18.07
C ALA A 293 -25.27 -14.46 17.26
N LYS A 294 -25.62 -14.81 16.01
CA LYS A 294 -24.74 -15.54 15.08
C LYS A 294 -23.49 -14.74 14.70
N ILE A 295 -23.58 -13.41 14.57
CA ILE A 295 -22.40 -12.56 14.36
C ILE A 295 -21.45 -12.68 15.56
N LYS A 296 -21.97 -12.52 16.78
CA LYS A 296 -21.16 -12.60 18.02
C LYS A 296 -20.53 -13.98 18.22
N GLU A 297 -21.25 -15.05 17.90
CA GLU A 297 -20.73 -16.41 17.94
C GLU A 297 -19.54 -16.58 16.99
N LEU A 298 -19.68 -16.13 15.74
CA LEU A 298 -18.61 -16.20 14.74
C LEU A 298 -17.39 -15.35 15.16
N GLU A 299 -17.60 -14.18 15.75
CA GLU A 299 -16.51 -13.37 16.32
C GLU A 299 -15.75 -14.10 17.43
N GLY A 300 -16.49 -14.76 18.33
CA GLY A 300 -15.90 -15.57 19.39
C GLY A 300 -15.08 -16.75 18.85
N ASP A 301 -15.56 -17.40 17.79
CA ASP A 301 -14.86 -18.52 17.17
C ASP A 301 -13.61 -18.08 16.40
N ILE A 302 -13.68 -16.96 15.67
CA ILE A 302 -12.52 -16.33 15.04
C ILE A 302 -11.46 -16.01 16.09
N ALA A 303 -11.86 -15.41 17.22
CA ALA A 303 -10.94 -15.08 18.31
C ALA A 303 -10.25 -16.34 18.85
N LYS A 304 -11.00 -17.41 19.14
CA LYS A 304 -10.43 -18.70 19.59
C LYS A 304 -9.46 -19.29 18.57
N LYS A 305 -9.80 -19.27 17.27
CA LYS A 305 -8.94 -19.78 16.20
C LYS A 305 -7.63 -18.99 16.10
N ARG A 306 -7.69 -17.66 16.24
CA ARG A 306 -6.48 -16.82 16.33
C ARG A 306 -5.60 -17.19 17.50
N PHE A 307 -6.17 -17.34 18.70
CA PHE A 307 -5.39 -17.71 19.89
C PHE A 307 -4.73 -19.09 19.78
N LYS A 308 -5.35 -20.05 19.08
CA LYS A 308 -4.75 -21.39 18.85
C LYS A 308 -3.62 -21.39 17.82
N SER A 309 -3.52 -20.34 17.01
CA SER A 309 -2.47 -20.17 15.99
C SER A 309 -1.24 -19.38 16.47
N LEU A 310 -1.26 -18.90 17.73
CA LEU A 310 -0.13 -18.30 18.44
C LEU A 310 0.70 -19.38 19.14
#